data_AF-A0A2T3FZ31-F1
#
_entry.id   AF-A0A2T3FZ31-F1
#
_cell.length_a   1.000
_cell.length_b   1.000
_cell.length_c   1.000
_cell.angle_alpha   90.00
_cell.angle_beta   90.00
_cell.angle_gamma   90.00
#
_symmetry.space_group_name_H-M   'P 1'
#
loop_
_entity.id
_entity.type
_entity.pdbx_description
1 polymer ?
#
loop_
_entity_poly.entity_id
_entity_poly.type
_entity_poly.pdbx_seq_one_letter_code
_entity_poly.pdbx_strand_id
1 'polypeptide(L)'
;MYADYEFYSAKYLGELVSEDDYPKYEMKARDEIDYYTRMRISFLKDENKIERVKMCECKLIDLLFNYDQELAKIKEYEDKTVEGVVSSETVGKHSISYQKASLRSKADVEKERSKKIKELIHKNLFMTGLLYSGLSYV
;
A
#
# COMPACT_ATOMS: atom_id res chain seq x y z
N MET A 1 -2.65 4.50 -15.78
CA MET A 1 -3.69 3.49 -15.61
C MET A 1 -3.40 2.26 -16.41
N TYR A 2 -3.18 1.15 -15.71
CA TYR A 2 -3.10 -0.16 -16.33
C TYR A 2 -4.46 -0.88 -16.24
N ALA A 3 -5.20 -0.68 -15.15
CA ALA A 3 -6.52 -1.21 -14.85
C ALA A 3 -7.53 -0.06 -14.62
N ASP A 4 -8.63 -0.09 -15.37
CA ASP A 4 -9.79 0.76 -15.16
C ASP A 4 -10.65 0.25 -14.00
N TYR A 5 -11.56 1.09 -13.49
CA TYR A 5 -12.51 0.68 -12.44
C TYR A 5 -13.42 -0.50 -12.89
N GLU A 6 -13.79 -0.55 -14.17
CA GLU A 6 -14.51 -1.70 -14.74
C GLU A 6 -13.69 -2.99 -14.62
N PHE A 7 -12.37 -2.93 -14.84
CA PHE A 7 -11.50 -4.10 -14.65
C PHE A 7 -11.42 -4.50 -13.17
N TYR A 8 -11.30 -3.52 -12.28
CA TYR A 8 -11.25 -3.72 -10.84
C TYR A 8 -12.51 -4.42 -10.31
N SER A 9 -13.68 -3.91 -10.68
CA SER A 9 -14.97 -4.45 -10.22
C SER A 9 -15.35 -5.76 -10.93
N ALA A 10 -15.28 -5.82 -12.26
CA ALA A 10 -15.82 -6.96 -13.02
C ALA A 10 -14.85 -8.14 -13.15
N LYS A 11 -13.54 -7.88 -13.25
CA LYS A 11 -12.53 -8.93 -13.51
C LYS A 11 -11.71 -9.28 -12.28
N TYR A 12 -11.30 -8.28 -11.51
CA TYR A 12 -10.59 -8.49 -10.25
C TYR A 12 -11.54 -8.81 -9.08
N LEU A 13 -12.83 -8.45 -9.21
CA LEU A 13 -13.85 -8.63 -8.16
C LEU A 13 -13.51 -7.86 -6.88
N GLY A 14 -12.97 -6.65 -7.05
CA GLY A 14 -12.65 -5.75 -5.94
C GLY A 14 -13.87 -4.98 -5.46
N GLU A 15 -14.10 -5.00 -4.16
CA GLU A 15 -15.23 -4.33 -3.50
C GLU A 15 -14.77 -3.30 -2.44
N LEU A 16 -13.46 -3.18 -2.20
CA LEU A 16 -12.93 -2.36 -1.10
C LEU A 16 -12.97 -0.86 -1.41
N VAL A 17 -12.73 -0.49 -2.66
CA VAL A 17 -12.58 0.92 -3.08
C VAL A 17 -13.78 1.35 -3.91
N SER A 18 -14.40 2.46 -3.51
CA SER A 18 -15.49 3.11 -4.27
C SER A 18 -14.97 3.72 -5.58
N GLU A 19 -15.85 3.88 -6.57
CA GLU A 19 -15.52 4.51 -7.85
C GLU A 19 -14.96 5.92 -7.69
N ASP A 20 -15.47 6.71 -6.74
CA ASP A 20 -15.01 8.08 -6.48
C ASP A 20 -13.58 8.13 -5.92
N ASP A 21 -13.21 7.16 -5.09
CA ASP A 21 -11.89 7.08 -4.47
C ASP A 21 -10.87 6.37 -5.35
N TYR A 22 -11.34 5.56 -6.32
CA TYR A 22 -10.50 4.73 -7.18
C TYR A 22 -9.37 5.51 -7.88
N PRO A 23 -9.61 6.67 -8.52
CA PRO A 23 -8.56 7.42 -9.23
C PRO A 23 -7.40 7.82 -8.32
N LYS A 24 -7.68 8.11 -7.05
CA LYS A 24 -6.65 8.50 -6.06
C LYS A 24 -5.73 7.32 -5.74
N TYR A 25 -6.28 6.12 -5.61
CA TYR A 25 -5.50 4.92 -5.30
C TYR A 25 -4.84 4.33 -6.53
N GLU A 26 -5.47 4.44 -7.71
CA GLU A 26 -4.87 4.09 -9.00
C GLU A 26 -3.58 4.86 -9.21
N MET A 27 -3.60 6.18 -9.06
CA MET A 27 -2.40 7.00 -9.28
C MET A 27 -1.24 6.56 -8.36
N LYS A 28 -1.52 6.33 -7.07
CA LYS A 28 -0.52 5.84 -6.12
C LYS A 28 0.01 4.45 -6.48
N ALA A 29 -0.87 3.53 -6.87
CA ALA A 29 -0.49 2.17 -7.23
C ALA A 29 0.35 2.15 -8.51
N ARG A 30 -0.03 2.97 -9.49
CA ARG A 30 0.70 3.16 -10.73
C ARG A 30 2.12 3.66 -10.47
N ASP A 31 2.29 4.71 -9.67
CA ASP A 31 3.60 5.29 -9.38
C ASP A 31 4.55 4.25 -8.74
N GLU A 32 4.05 3.44 -7.82
CA GLU A 32 4.81 2.33 -7.22
C GLU A 32 5.20 1.29 -8.27
N ILE A 33 4.25 0.83 -9.08
CA ILE A 33 4.51 -0.15 -10.14
C ILE A 33 5.54 0.39 -11.15
N ASP A 34 5.40 1.64 -11.56
CA ASP A 34 6.30 2.33 -12.49
C ASP A 34 7.70 2.46 -11.92
N TYR A 35 7.81 2.77 -10.61
CA TYR A 35 9.08 2.81 -9.89
C TYR A 35 9.80 1.46 -9.90
N TYR A 36 9.10 0.36 -9.54
CA TYR A 36 9.71 -0.97 -9.51
C TYR A 36 10.00 -1.54 -10.89
N THR A 37 9.17 -1.24 -11.88
CA THR A 37 9.34 -1.72 -13.26
C THR A 37 10.23 -0.81 -14.11
N ARG A 38 10.68 0.33 -13.56
CA ARG A 38 11.52 1.33 -14.25
C ARG A 38 10.87 1.81 -15.55
N MET A 39 9.56 2.06 -15.51
CA MET A 39 8.76 2.50 -16.67
C MET A 39 8.81 1.53 -17.87
N ARG A 40 9.18 0.26 -17.68
CA ARG A 40 9.36 -0.70 -18.78
C ARG A 40 8.06 -1.34 -19.28
N ILE A 41 6.95 -1.10 -18.60
CA ILE A 41 5.64 -1.71 -18.92
C ILE A 41 5.17 -1.27 -20.32
N SER A 42 5.51 -0.05 -20.75
CA SER A 42 5.18 0.47 -22.09
C SER A 42 5.79 -0.33 -23.25
N PHE A 43 6.86 -1.10 -23.01
CA PHE A 43 7.51 -1.94 -24.01
C PHE A 43 6.97 -3.37 -24.04
N LEU A 44 6.05 -3.70 -23.14
CA LEU A 44 5.47 -5.03 -23.02
C LEU A 44 4.45 -5.26 -24.13
N LYS A 45 4.64 -6.30 -24.94
CA LYS A 45 3.72 -6.69 -26.02
C LYS A 45 2.89 -7.93 -25.72
N ASP A 46 3.24 -8.64 -24.65
CA ASP A 46 2.57 -9.89 -24.25
C ASP A 46 1.33 -9.56 -23.41
N GLU A 47 0.15 -9.82 -23.97
CA GLU A 47 -1.14 -9.56 -23.33
C GLU A 47 -1.27 -10.26 -21.96
N ASN A 48 -0.71 -11.46 -21.81
CA ASN A 48 -0.76 -12.18 -20.53
C ASN A 48 0.05 -11.46 -19.46
N LYS A 49 1.18 -10.85 -19.83
CA LYS A 49 1.99 -10.07 -18.90
C LYS A 49 1.32 -8.74 -18.58
N ILE A 50 0.68 -8.10 -19.55
CA ILE A 50 -0.11 -6.87 -19.32
C ILE A 50 -1.24 -7.17 -18.34
N GLU A 51 -1.98 -8.26 -18.54
CA GLU A 51 -3.05 -8.67 -17.63
C GLU A 51 -2.55 -8.91 -16.20
N ARG A 52 -1.37 -9.53 -16.04
CA ARG A 52 -0.73 -9.67 -14.72
C ARG A 52 -0.38 -8.32 -14.09
N VAL A 53 0.01 -7.32 -14.88
CA VAL A 53 0.24 -5.95 -14.38
C VAL A 53 -1.07 -5.34 -13.91
N LYS A 54 -2.15 -5.44 -14.68
CA LYS A 54 -3.49 -4.97 -14.28
C LYS A 54 -3.96 -5.60 -12.97
N MET A 55 -3.77 -6.91 -12.85
CA MET A 55 -4.08 -7.69 -11.65
C MET A 55 -3.20 -7.27 -10.46
N CYS A 56 -1.94 -6.91 -10.70
CA CYS A 56 -1.02 -6.42 -9.68
C CYS A 56 -1.43 -5.03 -9.18
N GLU A 57 -1.85 -4.14 -10.08
CA GLU A 57 -2.33 -2.79 -9.75
C GLU A 57 -3.58 -2.86 -8.87
N CYS A 58 -4.56 -3.69 -9.23
CA CYS A 58 -5.76 -3.89 -8.42
C CYS A 58 -5.46 -4.36 -6.99
N LYS A 59 -4.57 -5.36 -6.85
CA LYS A 59 -4.13 -5.83 -5.51
C LYS A 59 -3.39 -4.76 -4.72
N LEU A 60 -2.65 -3.90 -5.41
CA LEU A 60 -1.91 -2.82 -4.78
C LEU A 60 -2.85 -1.70 -4.33
N ILE A 61 -3.89 -1.40 -5.10
CA ILE A 61 -4.98 -0.48 -4.72
C ILE A 61 -5.62 -0.92 -3.41
N ASP A 62 -6.03 -2.19 -3.30
CA ASP A 62 -6.62 -2.73 -2.05
C ASP A 62 -5.66 -2.62 -0.86
N LEU A 63 -4.37 -2.94 -1.09
CA LEU A 63 -3.35 -2.87 -0.05
C LEU A 63 -3.17 -1.43 0.44
N LEU A 64 -3.07 -0.47 -0.48
CA LEU A 64 -2.91 0.95 -0.18
C LEU A 64 -4.13 1.52 0.55
N PHE A 65 -5.35 1.11 0.14
CA PHE A 65 -6.58 1.49 0.82
C PHE A 65 -6.58 1.00 2.27
N ASN A 66 -6.28 -0.27 2.51
CA ASN A 66 -6.21 -0.84 3.85
C ASN A 66 -5.19 -0.11 4.75
N TYR A 67 -4.02 0.24 4.21
CA TYR A 67 -3.04 1.02 4.97
C TYR A 67 -3.48 2.45 5.28
N ASP A 68 -4.12 3.13 4.33
CA ASP A 68 -4.65 4.47 4.57
C ASP A 68 -5.76 4.42 5.65
N GLN A 69 -6.59 3.37 5.67
CA GLN A 69 -7.59 3.14 6.73
C GLN A 69 -6.94 2.84 8.10
N GLU A 70 -5.87 2.04 8.15
CA GLU A 70 -5.13 1.77 9.39
C GLU A 70 -4.49 3.05 9.94
N LEU A 71 -3.89 3.87 9.08
CA LEU A 71 -3.30 5.15 9.45
C LEU A 71 -4.35 6.16 9.94
N ALA A 72 -5.55 6.17 9.34
CA ALA A 72 -6.67 7.00 9.80
C ALA A 72 -7.09 6.62 11.22
N LYS A 73 -7.24 5.32 11.52
CA LYS A 73 -7.57 4.83 12.87
C LYS A 73 -6.51 5.20 13.91
N ILE A 74 -5.24 5.12 13.54
CA ILE A 74 -4.13 5.52 14.44
C ILE A 74 -4.21 7.02 14.73
N LYS A 75 -4.46 7.87 13.72
CA LYS A 75 -4.63 9.32 13.91
C LYS A 75 -5.80 9.66 14.81
N GLU A 76 -6.98 9.08 14.56
CA GLU A 76 -8.17 9.29 15.38
C GLU A 76 -7.95 8.90 16.85
N TYR A 77 -7.18 7.83 17.09
CA TYR A 77 -6.84 7.43 18.45
C TYR A 77 -5.88 8.41 19.11
N GLU A 78 -4.82 8.85 18.41
CA GLU A 78 -3.89 9.86 18.91
C GLU A 78 -4.64 11.17 19.26
N ASP A 79 -5.52 11.66 18.39
CA ASP A 79 -6.28 12.90 18.62
C ASP A 79 -7.21 12.79 19.85
N LYS A 80 -7.91 11.64 20.01
CA LYS A 80 -8.75 11.37 21.20
C LYS A 80 -7.94 11.29 22.49
N THR A 81 -6.71 10.79 22.45
CA THR A 81 -5.83 10.77 23.63
C THR A 81 -5.29 12.16 24.00
N VAL A 82 -5.30 13.13 23.07
CA VAL A 82 -4.90 14.51 23.33
C VAL A 82 -6.04 15.33 23.94
N GLU A 83 -7.30 15.08 23.58
CA GLU A 83 -8.47 15.80 24.12
C GLU A 83 -8.96 15.28 25.48
N GLY A 84 -8.57 14.07 25.88
CA GLY A 84 -8.98 13.47 27.14
C GLY A 84 -7.86 12.69 27.80
N VAL A 85 -7.09 13.37 28.64
CA VAL A 85 -6.50 12.91 29.93
C VAL A 85 -5.27 13.78 30.22
N VAL A 86 -5.50 14.88 30.96
CA VAL A 86 -4.49 15.39 31.88
C VAL A 86 -4.43 14.40 33.04
N SER A 87 -3.46 13.49 33.04
CA SER A 87 -3.03 12.82 34.27
C SER A 87 -1.61 12.30 34.14
N SER A 88 -0.64 13.23 34.16
CA SER A 88 0.67 12.90 34.68
C SER A 88 1.22 14.10 35.45
N GLU A 89 0.82 14.20 36.72
CA GLU A 89 1.63 14.90 37.71
C GLU A 89 2.93 14.11 37.91
N THR A 90 4.07 14.77 37.72
CA THR A 90 5.37 14.15 37.91
C THR A 90 5.67 14.10 39.41
N VAL A 91 5.51 12.93 40.02
CA VAL A 91 6.06 12.66 41.36
C VAL A 91 6.92 11.39 41.29
N GLY A 92 8.23 11.57 41.42
CA GLY A 92 9.19 10.58 41.93
C GLY A 92 9.21 9.18 41.28
N LYS A 93 10.18 8.99 40.37
CA LYS A 93 10.91 7.71 40.18
C LYS A 93 10.08 6.43 40.06
N HIS A 94 9.01 6.40 39.27
CA HIS A 94 8.58 5.15 38.62
C HIS A 94 7.72 5.46 37.39
N SER A 95 8.32 5.43 36.20
CA SER A 95 7.58 5.50 34.94
C SER A 95 6.87 4.17 34.71
N ILE A 96 5.64 4.05 35.19
CA ILE A 96 4.74 2.96 34.83
C ILE A 96 4.14 3.33 33.48
N SER A 97 4.70 2.81 32.38
CA SER A 97 4.01 2.86 31.09
C SER A 97 2.81 1.93 31.19
N TYR A 98 1.63 2.47 31.55
CA TYR A 98 0.38 1.74 31.43
C TYR A 98 0.27 1.22 30.00
N GLN A 99 0.09 -0.10 29.88
CA GLN A 99 0.21 -0.83 28.63
C GLN A 99 -0.63 -0.18 27.52
N LYS A 100 0.07 0.31 26.48
CA LYS A 100 -0.48 0.62 25.16
C LYS A 100 -1.15 -0.64 24.63
N ALA A 101 -2.44 -0.81 24.86
CA ALA A 101 -3.22 -1.89 24.27
C ALA A 101 -3.39 -1.62 22.75
N SER A 102 -2.35 -1.98 22.00
CA SER A 102 -2.39 -2.47 20.62
C SER A 102 -2.77 -1.51 19.48
N LEU A 103 -2.22 -0.30 19.44
CA LEU A 103 -2.07 0.43 18.17
C LEU A 103 -0.58 0.50 17.82
N ARG A 104 -0.25 0.01 16.62
CA ARG A 104 1.11 0.06 16.06
C ARG A 104 1.52 1.52 15.87
N SER A 105 2.81 1.83 16.01
CA SER A 105 3.27 3.18 15.72
C SER A 105 3.14 3.47 14.22
N LYS A 106 2.89 4.73 13.84
CA LYS A 106 2.82 5.13 12.42
C LYS A 106 4.07 4.71 11.63
N ALA A 107 5.24 4.83 12.25
CA ALA A 107 6.51 4.44 11.64
C ALA A 107 6.60 2.92 11.36
N ASP A 108 6.05 2.08 12.25
CA ASP A 108 6.01 0.63 12.04
C ASP A 108 5.10 0.27 10.87
N VAL A 109 3.92 0.91 10.79
CA VAL A 109 2.96 0.69 9.70
C VAL A 109 3.55 1.09 8.34
N GLU A 110 4.23 2.24 8.26
CA GLU A 110 4.89 2.70 7.02
C GLU A 110 6.02 1.76 6.57
N LYS A 111 6.81 1.26 7.53
CA LYS A 111 7.88 0.30 7.24
C LYS A 111 7.33 -1.04 6.74
N GLU A 112 6.26 -1.53 7.36
CA GLU A 112 5.58 -2.74 6.91
C GLU A 112 4.92 -2.55 5.55
N ARG A 113 4.28 -1.39 5.32
CA ARG A 113 3.70 -1.01 4.02
C ARG A 113 4.72 -1.13 2.90
N SER A 114 5.87 -0.47 3.05
CA SER A 114 6.94 -0.50 2.04
C SER A 114 7.41 -1.93 1.75
N LYS A 115 7.54 -2.76 2.80
CA LYS A 115 7.92 -4.17 2.66
C LYS A 115 6.86 -4.99 1.93
N LYS A 116 5.58 -4.83 2.28
CA LYS A 116 4.46 -5.56 1.68
C LYS A 116 4.22 -5.18 0.22
N ILE A 117 4.35 -3.90 -0.11
CA ILE A 117 4.30 -3.42 -1.51
C ILE A 117 5.36 -4.13 -2.34
N LYS A 118 6.62 -4.13 -1.86
CA LYS A 118 7.72 -4.82 -2.54
C LYS A 118 7.45 -6.32 -2.70
N GLU A 119 7.04 -7.00 -1.65
CA GLU A 119 6.71 -8.44 -1.68
C GLU A 119 5.60 -8.74 -2.71
N LEU A 120 4.56 -7.91 -2.75
CA LEU A 120 3.42 -8.07 -3.65
C LEU A 120 3.82 -7.88 -5.12
N ILE A 121 4.59 -6.83 -5.41
CA ILE A 121 5.08 -6.53 -6.76
C ILE A 121 6.00 -7.64 -7.24
N HIS A 122 6.95 -8.08 -6.40
CA HIS A 122 7.81 -9.21 -6.73
C HIS A 122 6.98 -10.46 -6.99
N LYS A 123 6.03 -10.83 -6.13
CA LYS A 123 5.23 -12.04 -6.31
C LYS A 123 4.46 -12.07 -7.63
N ASN A 124 3.88 -10.96 -8.06
CA ASN A 124 3.06 -10.91 -9.28
C ASN A 124 3.90 -10.69 -10.55
N LEU A 125 4.96 -9.87 -10.48
CA LEU A 125 5.74 -9.45 -11.65
C LEU A 125 7.07 -10.20 -11.83
N PHE A 126 7.51 -11.03 -10.89
CA PHE A 126 8.81 -11.73 -11.00
C PHE A 126 8.97 -12.51 -12.31
N MET A 127 7.94 -13.25 -12.73
CA MET A 127 7.98 -14.07 -13.95
C MET A 127 7.81 -13.26 -15.26
N THR A 128 7.54 -11.96 -15.18
CA THR A 128 7.34 -11.13 -16.39
C THR A 128 8.65 -10.68 -17.03
N GLY A 129 9.76 -10.69 -16.26
CA GLY A 129 11.05 -10.14 -16.67
C GLY A 129 11.18 -8.63 -16.44
N LEU A 130 10.12 -7.93 -16.03
CA LEU A 130 10.10 -6.48 -15.82
C LEU A 130 11.04 -6.03 -14.68
N LEU A 131 11.17 -6.86 -13.64
CA LEU A 131 11.96 -6.56 -12.44
C LEU A 131 13.47 -6.88 -12.61
N TYR A 132 13.88 -7.42 -13.76
CA TYR A 132 15.27 -7.82 -13.99
C TYR A 132 16.17 -6.60 -14.23
N SER A 133 17.23 -6.47 -13.41
CA SER A 133 18.19 -5.37 -13.45
C SER A 133 19.51 -5.70 -14.19
N GLY A 134 19.64 -6.87 -14.82
CA GLY A 134 20.87 -7.24 -15.54
C GLY A 134 20.95 -6.64 -16.95
N LEU A 135 22.18 -6.54 -17.48
CA LEU A 135 22.46 -6.12 -18.86
C LEU A 135 21.73 -7.05 -19.84
N SER A 136 20.79 -6.50 -20.59
CA SER A 136 20.37 -7.10 -21.86
C SER A 136 21.52 -6.93 -22.84
N TYR A 137 22.21 -8.03 -23.20
CA TYR A 137 23.02 -8.03 -24.42
C TYR A 137 22.08 -7.80 -25.59
N VAL A 138 22.24 -6.64 -26.22
CA VAL A 138 21.66 -6.29 -27.52
C VAL A 138 22.40 -7.07 -28.60
#